data_AF-A0A4P9YPD4-F1
#
_entry.id   AF-A0A4P9YPD4-F1
#
_cell.length_a   1.000
_cell.length_b   1.000
_cell.length_c   1.000
_cell.angle_alpha   90.00
_cell.angle_beta   90.00
_cell.angle_gamma   90.00
#
_symmetry.space_group_name_H-M   'P 1'
#
loop_
_entity.id
_entity.type
_entity.pdbx_description
1 polymer ?
#
loop_
_entity_poly.entity_id
_entity_poly.type
_entity_poly.pdbx_seq_one_letter_code
_entity_poly.pdbx_strand_id
1 'polypeptide(L)'
;YKASTTDPGIITHQNHRKMLEMFEFDYVLYFPDNECRTCLFPKPARSKHCSLCDSCISLHDHHCAWINNCVGMNNHIYFIAYLIFLTISCIYVCFSCNCIIKSIWTQIDIGSWLIMSGKGEYRPLHFYEKYIVIILLKKFKPALLMIFLFTLLVSVVVCVFTIYHLQMICRGITTNESFKWSDVDVHLKSGKSIQIPLKTMSSESSLRTVYTVKDIENIYDKGILGNLTSIFIKNRGR
;
A
#
# COMPACT_ATOMS: atom_id res chain seq x y z
N TYR A 1 11.46 0.83 8.61
CA TYR A 1 12.63 -0.05 8.77
C TYR A 1 12.36 -1.48 8.30
N LYS A 2 11.49 -2.27 8.96
CA LYS A 2 11.28 -3.69 8.59
C LYS A 2 10.72 -3.90 7.17
N ALA A 3 9.84 -3.03 6.69
CA ALA A 3 9.31 -3.12 5.31
C ALA A 3 10.45 -3.06 4.27
N SER A 4 11.41 -2.15 4.49
CA SER A 4 12.55 -1.91 3.61
C SER A 4 13.63 -2.99 3.71
N THR A 5 13.89 -3.53 4.91
CA THR A 5 15.07 -4.38 5.17
C THR A 5 14.78 -5.88 5.22
N THR A 6 13.52 -6.28 5.39
CA THR A 6 13.16 -7.69 5.38
C THR A 6 13.21 -8.22 3.95
N ASP A 7 13.78 -9.42 3.77
CA ASP A 7 13.65 -10.18 2.53
C ASP A 7 12.17 -10.24 2.10
N PRO A 8 11.80 -9.80 0.88
CA PRO A 8 10.41 -9.75 0.46
C PRO A 8 9.83 -11.13 0.13
N GLY A 9 10.63 -12.20 0.17
CA GLY A 9 10.28 -13.52 -0.32
C GLY A 9 11.04 -13.88 -1.59
N ILE A 10 12.36 -13.63 -1.62
CA ILE A 10 13.19 -13.97 -2.79
C ILE A 10 13.17 -15.49 -3.00
N ILE A 11 12.90 -15.90 -4.24
CA ILE A 11 12.92 -17.29 -4.67
C ILE A 11 14.33 -17.62 -5.16
N THR A 12 14.94 -18.62 -4.51
CA THR A 12 16.26 -19.16 -4.82
C THR A 12 16.13 -20.64 -5.17
N HIS A 13 17.16 -21.23 -5.78
CA HIS A 13 17.16 -22.67 -6.05
C HIS A 13 16.95 -23.53 -4.78
N GLN A 14 17.35 -23.04 -3.60
CA GLN A 14 17.19 -23.76 -2.34
C GLN A 14 15.74 -23.80 -1.85
N ASN A 15 14.97 -22.72 -2.04
CA ASN A 15 13.58 -22.65 -1.58
C ASN A 15 12.54 -22.86 -2.70
N HIS A 16 13.00 -23.01 -3.95
CA HIS A 16 12.17 -23.06 -5.16
C HIS A 16 11.07 -24.13 -5.09
N ARG A 17 11.41 -25.38 -4.71
CA ARG A 17 10.42 -26.47 -4.57
C ARG A 17 9.31 -26.10 -3.59
N LYS A 18 9.69 -25.60 -2.41
CA LYS A 18 8.73 -25.16 -1.39
C LYS A 18 7.83 -24.03 -1.89
N MET A 19 8.38 -23.12 -2.69
CA MET A 19 7.61 -22.01 -3.25
C MET A 19 6.65 -22.47 -4.35
N LEU A 20 7.06 -23.43 -5.20
CA LEU A 20 6.21 -24.04 -6.22
C LEU A 20 4.96 -24.70 -5.64
N GLU A 21 5.11 -25.41 -4.52
CA GLU A 21 4.01 -26.15 -3.86
C GLU A 21 3.12 -25.25 -2.98
N MET A 22 3.49 -23.98 -2.80
CA MET A 22 2.84 -23.08 -1.84
C MET A 22 1.46 -22.60 -2.28
N PHE A 23 1.27 -22.38 -3.58
CA PHE A 23 0.04 -21.87 -4.16
C PHE A 23 -0.34 -22.75 -5.35
N GLU A 24 -1.61 -23.18 -5.41
CA GLU A 24 -2.12 -23.88 -6.58
C GLU A 24 -2.14 -22.93 -7.79
N PHE A 25 -1.94 -23.48 -8.99
CA PHE A 25 -2.12 -22.76 -10.25
C PHE A 25 -3.62 -22.63 -10.54
N ASP A 26 -4.07 -21.41 -10.85
CA ASP A 26 -5.48 -21.13 -11.17
C ASP A 26 -5.84 -21.41 -12.63
N TYR A 27 -4.85 -21.64 -13.49
CA TYR A 27 -5.01 -21.80 -14.94
C TYR A 27 -5.75 -20.62 -15.60
N VAL A 28 -5.65 -19.44 -14.99
CA VAL A 28 -6.19 -18.17 -15.50
C VAL A 28 -5.09 -17.13 -15.51
N LEU A 29 -4.51 -16.83 -14.34
CA LEU A 29 -3.41 -15.88 -14.17
C LEU A 29 -2.05 -16.57 -14.09
N TYR A 30 -2.05 -17.83 -13.65
CA TYR A 30 -0.88 -18.65 -13.38
C TYR A 30 -1.08 -20.05 -13.94
N PHE A 31 -0.13 -20.47 -14.77
CA PHE A 31 -0.11 -21.78 -15.39
C PHE A 31 1.18 -22.51 -15.00
N PRO A 32 1.15 -23.85 -14.88
CA PRO A 32 2.37 -24.64 -14.82
C PRO A 32 3.23 -24.40 -16.08
N ASP A 33 4.52 -24.71 -15.99
CA ASP A 33 5.50 -24.60 -17.09
C ASP A 33 5.91 -23.18 -17.53
N ASN A 34 5.38 -22.14 -16.88
CA ASN A 34 5.87 -20.78 -17.10
C ASN A 34 7.23 -20.55 -16.44
N GLU A 35 8.29 -20.42 -17.24
CA GLU A 35 9.64 -20.17 -16.73
C GLU A 35 9.97 -18.67 -16.59
N CYS A 36 10.85 -18.33 -15.64
CA CYS A 36 11.52 -17.04 -15.60
C CYS A 36 12.71 -17.03 -16.56
N ARG A 37 12.64 -16.20 -17.62
CA ARG A 37 13.72 -16.03 -18.59
C ARG A 37 15.03 -15.51 -18.01
N THR A 38 14.98 -14.80 -16.87
CA THR A 38 16.18 -14.27 -16.20
C THR A 38 16.74 -15.27 -15.19
N CYS A 39 15.89 -15.84 -14.34
CA CYS A 39 16.32 -16.72 -13.25
C CYS A 39 16.41 -18.20 -13.64
N LEU A 40 15.90 -18.58 -14.82
CA LEU A 40 15.99 -19.92 -15.42
C LEU A 40 15.41 -21.03 -14.53
N PHE A 41 14.25 -20.77 -13.94
CA PHE A 41 13.47 -21.78 -13.22
C PHE A 41 11.96 -21.57 -13.38
N PRO A 42 11.14 -22.64 -13.24
CA PRO A 42 9.68 -22.55 -13.29
C PRO A 42 9.14 -21.56 -12.25
N LYS A 43 8.27 -20.63 -12.66
CA LYS A 43 7.68 -19.64 -11.76
C LYS A 43 6.61 -20.28 -10.87
N PRO A 44 6.77 -20.21 -9.54
CA PRO A 44 5.65 -20.49 -8.64
C PRO A 44 4.44 -19.61 -8.95
N ALA A 45 3.23 -20.11 -8.70
CA ALA A 45 2.03 -19.29 -8.75
C ALA A 45 2.17 -18.07 -7.82
N ARG A 46 1.59 -16.94 -8.22
CA ARG A 46 1.71 -15.65 -7.52
C ARG A 46 3.12 -15.05 -7.41
N SER A 47 4.11 -15.59 -8.13
CA SER A 47 5.45 -15.00 -8.20
C SER A 47 5.65 -14.10 -9.43
N LYS A 48 6.64 -13.19 -9.34
CA LYS A 48 7.09 -12.35 -10.46
C LYS A 48 8.57 -11.98 -10.32
N HIS A 49 9.28 -11.94 -11.45
CA HIS A 49 10.63 -11.39 -11.51
C HIS A 49 10.56 -9.86 -11.48
N CYS A 50 11.22 -9.26 -10.50
CA CYS A 50 11.43 -7.83 -10.41
C CYS A 50 12.82 -7.51 -10.96
N SER A 51 12.89 -6.73 -12.04
CA SER A 51 14.17 -6.32 -12.65
C SER A 51 14.97 -5.37 -11.76
N LEU A 52 14.33 -4.59 -10.89
CA LEU A 52 15.00 -3.67 -9.96
C LEU A 52 15.67 -4.41 -8.80
N CYS A 53 15.06 -5.51 -8.33
CA CYS A 53 15.64 -6.39 -7.31
C CYS A 53 16.48 -7.52 -7.93
N ASP A 54 16.48 -7.65 -9.26
CA ASP A 54 17.06 -8.75 -10.03
C ASP A 54 16.76 -10.14 -9.44
N SER A 55 15.49 -10.37 -9.09
CA SER A 55 15.07 -11.58 -8.38
C SER A 55 13.59 -11.89 -8.59
N CYS A 56 13.25 -13.17 -8.63
CA CYS A 56 11.85 -13.62 -8.52
C CYS A 56 11.38 -13.50 -7.08
N ILE A 57 10.27 -12.77 -6.87
CA ILE A 57 9.67 -12.57 -5.56
C ILE A 57 8.39 -13.41 -5.46
N SER A 58 8.24 -14.16 -4.37
CA SER A 58 7.03 -14.91 -4.04
C SER A 58 5.93 -13.97 -3.54
N LEU A 59 4.67 -14.26 -3.91
CA LEU A 59 3.51 -13.41 -3.65
C LEU A 59 3.81 -11.93 -3.97
N HIS A 60 4.36 -11.69 -5.15
CA HIS A 60 4.86 -10.36 -5.53
C HIS A 60 3.72 -9.36 -5.66
N ASP A 61 3.74 -8.30 -4.85
CA ASP A 61 2.79 -7.21 -4.94
C ASP A 61 3.27 -6.12 -5.90
N HIS A 62 4.34 -5.41 -5.54
CA HIS A 62 5.00 -4.40 -6.39
C HIS A 62 6.44 -4.15 -5.92
N HIS A 63 7.24 -3.49 -6.76
CA HIS A 63 8.47 -2.85 -6.30
C HIS A 63 8.14 -1.45 -5.80
N CYS A 64 8.47 -1.14 -4.55
CA CYS A 64 8.13 0.12 -3.92
C CYS A 64 9.37 0.99 -3.77
N ALA A 65 9.47 2.05 -4.58
CA ALA A 65 10.59 2.99 -4.54
C ALA A 65 10.76 3.65 -3.16
N TRP A 66 9.66 3.86 -2.42
CA TRP A 66 9.65 4.53 -1.12
C TRP A 66 10.34 3.73 -0.01
N ILE A 67 10.30 2.40 -0.10
CA ILE A 67 11.02 1.51 0.83
C ILE A 67 12.28 0.92 0.19
N ASN A 68 12.57 1.26 -1.07
CA ASN A 68 13.64 0.73 -1.89
C ASN A 68 13.74 -0.80 -1.83
N ASN A 69 12.60 -1.47 -1.91
CA ASN A 69 12.48 -2.92 -1.83
C ASN A 69 11.17 -3.37 -2.48
N CYS A 70 11.10 -4.64 -2.88
CA CYS A 70 9.83 -5.27 -3.24
C CYS A 70 8.92 -5.41 -2.02
N VAL A 71 7.62 -5.33 -2.25
CA VAL A 71 6.59 -5.80 -1.33
C VAL A 71 6.16 -7.18 -1.81
N GLY A 72 6.36 -8.18 -0.98
CA GLY A 72 6.06 -9.57 -1.29
C GLY A 72 5.69 -10.36 -0.04
N MET A 73 5.69 -11.69 -0.16
CA MET A 73 5.20 -12.61 0.86
C MET A 73 5.68 -12.29 2.29
N ASN A 74 6.99 -12.06 2.46
CA ASN A 74 7.61 -12.04 3.78
C ASN A 74 7.59 -10.67 4.46
N ASN A 75 7.35 -9.59 3.69
CA ASN A 75 7.35 -8.22 4.21
C ASN A 75 6.04 -7.46 4.00
N HIS A 76 5.02 -8.08 3.39
CA HIS A 76 3.72 -7.45 3.13
C HIS A 76 3.12 -6.84 4.41
N ILE A 77 3.12 -7.58 5.53
CA ILE A 77 2.64 -7.06 6.81
C ILE A 77 3.37 -5.80 7.27
N TYR A 78 4.68 -5.74 7.08
CA TYR A 78 5.47 -4.57 7.49
C TYR A 78 5.16 -3.36 6.60
N PHE A 79 4.88 -3.59 5.33
CA PHE A 79 4.42 -2.55 4.41
C PHE A 79 3.04 -2.01 4.81
N ILE A 80 2.09 -2.89 5.13
CA ILE A 80 0.75 -2.48 5.59
C ILE A 80 0.81 -1.74 6.93
N ALA A 81 1.59 -2.24 7.88
CA ALA A 81 1.82 -1.53 9.14
C ALA A 81 2.43 -0.14 8.89
N TYR A 82 3.44 -0.04 8.01
CA TYR A 82 4.03 1.23 7.61
C TYR A 82 2.99 2.20 7.04
N LEU A 83 2.11 1.73 6.14
CA LEU A 83 1.05 2.56 5.57
C LEU A 83 0.06 3.05 6.62
N ILE A 84 -0.39 2.17 7.53
CA ILE A 84 -1.31 2.54 8.61
C ILE A 84 -0.68 3.60 9.52
N PHE A 85 0.56 3.39 9.96
CA PHE A 85 1.26 4.38 10.79
C PHE A 85 1.47 5.71 10.05
N LEU A 86 1.86 5.66 8.76
CA LEU A 86 2.00 6.86 7.95
C LEU A 86 0.68 7.62 7.81
N THR A 87 -0.43 6.92 7.56
CA THR A 87 -1.78 7.50 7.51
C THR A 87 -2.11 8.21 8.82
N ILE A 88 -1.94 7.54 9.96
CA ILE A 88 -2.24 8.12 11.28
C ILE A 88 -1.35 9.35 11.55
N SER A 89 -0.05 9.28 11.25
CA SER A 89 0.86 10.40 11.41
C SER A 89 0.47 11.61 10.55
N CYS A 90 0.11 11.40 9.29
CA CYS A 90 -0.33 12.47 8.39
C CYS A 90 -1.60 13.15 8.91
N ILE A 91 -2.61 12.36 9.33
CA ILE A 91 -3.85 12.88 9.92
C ILE A 91 -3.56 13.68 11.19
N TYR A 92 -2.70 13.15 12.08
CA TYR A 92 -2.32 13.82 13.31
C TYR A 92 -1.62 15.17 13.06
N VAL A 93 -0.70 15.23 12.10
CA VAL A 93 -0.03 16.48 11.71
C VAL A 93 -1.02 17.48 11.12
N CYS A 94 -1.92 17.03 10.25
CA CYS A 94 -2.97 17.86 9.66
C CYS A 94 -3.90 18.45 10.73
N PHE A 95 -4.34 17.63 11.69
CA PHE A 95 -5.14 18.07 12.83
C PHE A 95 -4.40 19.08 13.70
N SER A 96 -3.14 18.80 14.03
CA SER A 96 -2.29 19.69 14.83
C SER A 96 -2.10 21.04 14.15
N CYS A 97 -1.83 21.05 12.83
CA CYS A 97 -1.74 22.27 12.04
C CYS A 97 -3.05 23.07 12.07
N ASN A 98 -4.20 22.41 11.95
CA ASN A 98 -5.51 23.07 12.03
C ASN A 98 -5.73 23.73 13.41
N CYS A 99 -5.40 23.03 14.50
CA CYS A 99 -5.46 23.56 15.86
C CYS A 99 -4.55 24.79 16.06
N ILE A 100 -3.31 24.73 15.56
CA ILE A 100 -2.37 25.86 15.63
C ILE A 100 -2.89 27.05 14.82
N ILE A 101 -3.35 26.82 13.59
CA ILE A 101 -3.94 27.88 12.75
C ILE A 101 -5.13 28.52 13.48
N LYS A 102 -6.07 27.73 14.00
CA LYS A 102 -7.23 28.23 14.74
C LYS A 102 -6.81 29.04 15.96
N SER A 103 -5.85 28.55 16.75
CA SER A 103 -5.31 29.25 17.92
C SER A 103 -4.68 30.59 17.55
N ILE A 104 -3.89 30.64 16.48
CA ILE A 104 -3.32 31.89 15.93
C ILE A 104 -4.44 32.84 15.50
N TRP A 105 -5.49 32.35 14.84
CA TRP A 105 -6.63 33.19 14.44
C TRP A 105 -7.42 33.74 15.62
N THR A 106 -7.56 32.97 16.72
CA THR A 106 -8.35 33.38 17.89
C THR A 106 -7.57 34.17 18.93
N GLN A 107 -6.26 33.92 19.08
CA GLN A 107 -5.42 34.63 20.06
C GLN A 107 -4.90 35.97 19.54
N ILE A 108 -4.90 36.16 18.21
CA ILE A 108 -4.51 37.43 17.63
C ILE A 108 -5.74 38.34 17.52
N ASP A 109 -6.16 38.88 18.66
CA ASP A 109 -6.78 40.20 18.67
C ASP A 109 -5.68 41.24 18.40
N ILE A 110 -5.37 41.49 17.11
CA ILE A 110 -4.43 42.56 16.70
C ILE A 110 -4.88 43.92 17.28
N GLY A 111 -6.15 44.05 17.70
CA GLY A 111 -6.72 45.28 18.22
C GLY A 111 -6.06 45.77 19.52
N SER A 112 -5.72 44.87 20.45
CA SER A 112 -5.32 45.27 21.82
C SER A 112 -3.81 45.50 22.01
N TRP A 113 -2.93 44.92 21.19
CA TRP A 113 -1.46 45.06 21.30
C TRP A 113 -0.89 44.80 22.71
N LEU A 114 -1.51 43.91 23.49
CA LEU A 114 -1.07 43.52 24.82
C LEU A 114 -0.33 42.18 24.79
N ILE A 115 0.70 42.03 25.62
CA ILE A 115 1.38 40.75 25.88
C ILE A 115 1.36 40.44 27.38
N MET A 116 1.11 39.18 27.72
CA MET A 116 1.11 38.69 29.10
C MET A 116 2.55 38.40 29.55
N SER A 117 2.97 39.04 30.62
CA SER A 117 4.27 38.81 31.26
C SER A 117 4.27 37.50 32.05
N GLY A 118 5.44 36.94 32.35
CA GLY A 118 5.58 35.72 33.18
C GLY A 118 5.01 35.81 34.59
N LYS A 119 4.60 37.02 35.03
CA LYS A 119 3.90 37.30 36.30
C LYS A 119 2.37 37.41 36.16
N GLY A 120 1.81 37.23 34.96
CA GLY A 120 0.37 37.33 34.69
C GLY A 120 -0.15 38.75 34.42
N GLU A 121 0.72 39.77 34.42
CA GLU A 121 0.36 41.16 34.10
C GLU A 121 0.35 41.42 32.59
N TYR A 122 -0.59 42.23 32.11
CA TYR A 122 -0.68 42.65 30.71
C TYR A 122 0.05 43.99 30.51
N ARG A 123 0.94 44.05 29.51
CA ARG A 123 1.61 45.30 29.10
C ARG A 123 1.42 45.59 27.61
N PRO A 124 1.38 46.87 27.19
CA PRO A 124 1.40 47.21 25.77
C PRO A 124 2.75 46.86 25.14
N LEU A 125 2.71 46.47 23.87
CA LEU A 125 3.90 46.22 23.05
C LEU A 125 4.56 47.54 22.59
N HIS A 126 5.89 47.60 22.64
CA HIS A 126 6.68 48.70 22.07
C HIS A 126 6.66 48.66 20.52
N PHE A 127 7.01 49.78 19.87
CA PHE A 127 6.99 49.90 18.41
C PHE A 127 7.79 48.80 17.69
N TYR A 128 9.00 48.48 18.16
CA TYR A 128 9.82 47.43 17.57
C TYR A 128 9.23 46.03 17.81
N GLU A 129 8.60 45.77 18.96
CA GLU A 129 7.93 44.50 19.26
C GLU A 129 6.70 44.31 18.37
N LYS A 130 5.92 45.37 18.14
CA LYS A 130 4.80 45.38 17.17
C LYS A 130 5.29 45.08 15.76
N TYR A 131 6.38 45.72 15.33
CA TYR A 131 6.97 45.52 14.00
C TYR A 131 7.48 44.07 13.81
N ILE A 132 8.15 43.51 14.82
CA ILE A 132 8.59 42.11 14.82
C ILE A 132 7.39 41.16 14.77
N VAL A 133 6.34 41.37 15.59
CA VAL A 133 5.11 40.56 15.56
C VAL A 133 4.46 40.61 14.18
N ILE A 134 4.32 41.79 13.54
CA ILE A 134 3.76 41.90 12.19
C ILE A 134 4.60 41.12 11.17
N ILE A 135 5.93 41.21 11.22
CA ILE A 135 6.83 40.46 10.33
C ILE A 135 6.68 38.94 10.56
N LEU A 136 6.68 38.51 11.82
CA LEU A 136 6.51 37.10 12.18
C LEU A 136 5.15 36.59 11.71
N LEU A 137 4.05 37.32 11.93
CA LEU A 137 2.73 36.93 11.46
C LEU A 137 2.64 36.88 9.94
N LYS A 138 3.23 37.85 9.22
CA LYS A 138 3.28 37.85 7.75
C LYS A 138 4.13 36.71 7.19
N LYS A 139 5.18 36.27 7.90
CA LYS A 139 6.10 35.22 7.44
C LYS A 139 5.64 33.82 7.86
N PHE A 140 5.16 33.63 9.08
CA PHE A 140 4.74 32.34 9.62
C PHE A 140 3.36 31.90 9.17
N LYS A 141 2.39 32.82 9.00
CA LYS A 141 1.04 32.46 8.51
C LYS A 141 1.04 31.78 7.14
N PRO A 142 1.69 32.32 6.08
CA PRO A 142 1.71 31.66 4.78
C PRO A 142 2.48 30.34 4.82
N ALA A 143 3.61 30.27 5.54
CA ALA A 143 4.37 29.02 5.67
C ALA A 143 3.55 27.92 6.36
N LEU A 144 2.87 28.26 7.46
CA LEU A 144 1.98 27.33 8.18
C LEU A 144 0.79 26.90 7.32
N LEU A 145 0.20 27.83 6.56
CA LEU A 145 -0.87 27.51 5.60
C LEU A 145 -0.36 26.56 4.50
N MET A 146 0.83 26.79 3.94
CA MET A 146 1.42 25.89 2.94
C MET A 146 1.69 24.51 3.51
N ILE A 147 2.24 24.41 4.72
CA ILE A 147 2.45 23.14 5.42
C ILE A 147 1.11 22.44 5.65
N PHE A 148 0.08 23.15 6.09
CA PHE A 148 -1.25 22.59 6.27
C PHE A 148 -1.83 22.04 4.96
N LEU A 149 -1.78 22.81 3.87
CA LEU A 149 -2.30 22.38 2.56
C LEU A 149 -1.53 21.17 2.02
N PHE A 150 -0.19 21.17 2.16
CA PHE A 150 0.64 20.05 1.76
C PHE A 150 0.34 18.80 2.58
N THR A 151 0.27 18.93 3.91
CA THR A 151 -0.03 17.79 4.80
C THR A 151 -1.45 17.28 4.62
N LEU A 152 -2.42 18.15 4.31
CA LEU A 152 -3.78 17.76 3.93
C LEU A 152 -3.78 16.94 2.64
N LEU A 153 -3.12 17.42 1.59
CA LEU A 153 -3.00 16.71 0.32
C LEU A 153 -2.37 15.32 0.51
N VAL A 154 -1.22 15.27 1.19
CA VAL A 154 -0.51 14.02 1.47
C VAL A 154 -1.37 13.09 2.32
N SER A 155 -2.10 13.60 3.32
CA SER A 155 -3.01 12.80 4.14
C SER A 155 -4.08 12.14 3.29
N VAL A 156 -4.74 12.89 2.38
CA VAL A 156 -5.77 12.34 1.49
C VAL A 156 -5.20 11.25 0.59
N VAL A 157 -4.07 11.51 -0.06
CA VAL A 157 -3.42 10.55 -0.97
C VAL A 157 -3.05 9.26 -0.23
N VAL A 158 -2.39 9.38 0.93
CA VAL A 158 -1.98 8.22 1.71
C VAL A 158 -3.18 7.47 2.28
N CYS A 159 -4.25 8.16 2.71
CA CYS A 159 -5.49 7.51 3.14
C CYS A 159 -6.11 6.65 2.02
N VAL A 160 -6.25 7.21 0.81
CA VAL A 160 -6.81 6.49 -0.34
C VAL A 160 -5.93 5.28 -0.68
N PHE A 161 -4.61 5.46 -0.68
CA PHE A 161 -3.67 4.38 -0.96
C PHE A 161 -3.72 3.26 0.10
N THR A 162 -3.81 3.61 1.38
CA THR A 162 -3.99 2.64 2.47
C THR A 162 -5.31 1.88 2.33
N ILE A 163 -6.41 2.56 2.04
CA ILE A 163 -7.72 1.93 1.82
C ILE A 163 -7.66 0.95 0.64
N TYR A 164 -7.02 1.36 -0.46
CA TYR A 164 -6.85 0.51 -1.64
C TYR A 164 -6.11 -0.78 -1.31
N HIS A 165 -4.99 -0.71 -0.58
CA HIS A 165 -4.25 -1.91 -0.15
C HIS A 165 -5.06 -2.80 0.81
N LEU A 166 -5.82 -2.21 1.74
CA LEU A 166 -6.71 -2.97 2.62
C LEU A 166 -7.80 -3.69 1.83
N GLN A 167 -8.40 -3.06 0.82
CA GLN A 167 -9.38 -3.67 -0.06
C GLN A 167 -8.79 -4.84 -0.86
N MET A 168 -7.56 -4.72 -1.37
CA MET A 168 -6.88 -5.81 -2.06
C MET A 168 -6.66 -7.01 -1.14
N ILE A 169 -6.23 -6.77 0.10
CA ILE A 169 -6.09 -7.83 1.11
C ILE A 169 -7.45 -8.47 1.37
N CYS A 170 -8.52 -7.70 1.58
CA CYS A 170 -9.85 -8.27 1.82
C CYS A 170 -10.33 -9.18 0.67
N ARG A 171 -9.90 -8.92 -0.57
CA ARG A 171 -10.23 -9.71 -1.78
C ARG A 171 -9.23 -10.85 -2.06
N GLY A 172 -8.19 -11.00 -1.25
CA GLY A 172 -7.17 -12.04 -1.43
C GLY A 172 -6.25 -11.84 -2.65
N ILE A 173 -6.16 -10.61 -3.19
CA ILE A 173 -5.36 -10.28 -4.38
C ILE A 173 -4.21 -9.32 -4.05
N THR A 174 -3.16 -9.38 -4.86
CA THR A 174 -2.06 -8.42 -4.87
C THR A 174 -2.30 -7.31 -5.90
N THR A 175 -1.54 -6.21 -5.81
CA THR A 175 -1.53 -5.15 -6.82
C THR A 175 -1.19 -5.72 -8.20
N ASN A 176 -0.17 -6.58 -8.30
CA ASN A 176 0.20 -7.25 -9.53
C ASN A 176 -0.94 -8.10 -10.12
N GLU A 177 -1.71 -8.80 -9.28
CA GLU A 177 -2.86 -9.57 -9.72
C GLU A 177 -4.01 -8.70 -10.16
N SER A 178 -4.23 -7.54 -9.52
CA SER A 178 -5.27 -6.61 -9.93
C SER A 178 -5.09 -6.15 -11.39
N PHE A 179 -3.83 -5.90 -11.81
CA PHE A 179 -3.50 -5.59 -13.20
C PHE A 179 -3.76 -6.78 -14.12
N LYS A 180 -3.34 -7.99 -13.73
CA LYS A 180 -3.61 -9.19 -14.54
C LYS A 180 -5.11 -9.46 -14.72
N TRP A 181 -5.91 -9.28 -13.66
CA TRP A 181 -7.37 -9.40 -13.74
C TRP A 181 -7.98 -8.34 -14.66
N SER A 182 -7.42 -7.13 -14.69
CA SER A 182 -7.83 -6.10 -15.65
C SER A 182 -7.56 -6.54 -17.09
N ASP A 183 -6.41 -7.14 -17.37
CA ASP A 183 -6.08 -7.65 -18.71
C ASP A 183 -7.04 -8.79 -19.13
N VAL A 184 -7.37 -9.68 -18.20
CA VAL A 184 -8.36 -10.75 -18.41
C VAL A 184 -9.74 -10.17 -18.69
N ASP A 185 -10.17 -9.14 -17.94
CA ASP A 185 -11.45 -8.46 -18.14
C ASP A 185 -11.54 -7.81 -19.53
N VAL A 186 -10.48 -7.13 -19.96
CA VAL A 186 -10.39 -6.56 -21.31
C VAL A 186 -10.44 -7.65 -22.38
N HIS A 187 -9.73 -8.76 -22.17
CA HIS A 187 -9.74 -9.90 -23.10
C HIS A 187 -11.15 -10.47 -23.29
N LEU A 188 -11.86 -10.72 -22.20
CA LEU A 188 -13.23 -11.28 -22.23
C LEU A 188 -14.23 -10.28 -22.83
N LYS A 189 -14.13 -8.99 -22.48
CA LYS A 189 -14.96 -7.92 -23.06
C LYS A 189 -14.74 -7.72 -24.57
N SER A 190 -13.60 -8.18 -25.10
CA SER A 190 -13.36 -8.19 -26.56
C SER A 190 -14.10 -9.31 -27.31
N GLY A 191 -14.93 -10.10 -26.62
CA GLY A 191 -15.70 -11.21 -27.19
C GLY A 191 -14.93 -12.53 -27.24
N LYS A 192 -13.74 -12.58 -26.63
CA LYS A 192 -12.94 -13.82 -26.50
C LYS A 192 -13.35 -14.60 -25.26
N SER A 193 -12.96 -15.87 -25.21
CA SER A 193 -13.24 -16.76 -24.08
C SER A 193 -11.97 -17.41 -23.56
N ILE A 194 -12.02 -17.88 -22.31
CA ILE A 194 -10.93 -18.61 -21.66
C ILE A 194 -11.39 -20.03 -21.36
N GLN A 195 -10.54 -21.01 -21.63
CA GLN A 195 -10.78 -22.41 -21.29
C GLN A 195 -10.02 -22.75 -20.01
N ILE A 196 -10.76 -23.18 -18.98
CA ILE A 196 -10.23 -23.52 -17.65
C ILE A 196 -10.44 -25.01 -17.42
N PRO A 197 -9.41 -25.78 -17.00
CA PRO A 197 -9.56 -27.18 -16.63
C PRO A 197 -10.54 -27.36 -15.47
N LEU A 198 -11.48 -28.28 -15.60
CA LEU A 198 -12.32 -28.73 -14.49
C LEU A 198 -11.49 -29.69 -13.62
N LYS A 199 -11.46 -29.45 -12.32
CA LYS A 199 -10.81 -30.30 -11.33
C LYS A 199 -11.70 -31.55 -11.09
N THR A 200 -11.77 -32.47 -12.06
CA THR A 200 -12.48 -33.75 -11.92
C THR A 200 -11.54 -34.83 -11.39
N MET A 201 -12.04 -35.71 -10.52
CA MET A 201 -11.29 -36.85 -9.97
C MET A 201 -10.98 -37.96 -11.00
N SER A 202 -11.44 -37.83 -12.24
CA SER A 202 -11.22 -38.78 -13.34
C SER A 202 -10.25 -38.20 -14.39
N SER A 203 -9.46 -39.09 -14.98
CA SER A 203 -8.33 -38.86 -15.91
C SER A 203 -8.64 -38.12 -17.22
N GLU A 204 -9.84 -37.57 -17.39
CA GLU A 204 -10.20 -36.69 -18.51
C GLU A 204 -10.45 -35.28 -17.97
N SER A 205 -9.50 -34.37 -18.21
CA SER A 205 -9.62 -32.96 -17.84
C SER A 205 -10.64 -32.28 -18.77
N SER A 206 -11.92 -32.38 -18.43
CA SER A 206 -12.97 -31.61 -19.10
C SER A 206 -12.68 -30.10 -18.98
N LEU A 207 -12.89 -29.33 -20.04
CA LEU A 207 -12.60 -27.89 -20.06
C LEU A 207 -13.89 -27.08 -19.92
N ARG A 208 -13.91 -26.09 -19.03
CA ARG A 208 -14.99 -25.10 -18.89
C ARG A 208 -14.62 -23.84 -19.67
N THR A 209 -15.51 -23.40 -20.55
CA THR A 209 -15.35 -22.12 -21.26
C THR A 209 -15.98 -20.98 -20.45
N VAL A 210 -15.24 -19.89 -20.28
CA VAL A 210 -15.67 -18.70 -19.52
C VAL A 210 -15.67 -17.46 -20.41
N TYR A 211 -16.72 -16.64 -20.26
CA TYR A 211 -16.96 -15.43 -21.05
C TYR A 211 -16.93 -14.14 -20.22
N THR A 212 -16.98 -14.22 -18.89
CA THR A 212 -16.90 -13.05 -18.00
C THR A 212 -16.07 -13.36 -16.76
N VAL A 213 -15.36 -12.35 -16.25
CA VAL A 213 -14.54 -12.48 -15.04
C VAL A 213 -15.38 -12.87 -13.83
N LYS A 214 -16.66 -12.48 -13.79
CA LYS A 214 -17.58 -12.80 -12.68
C LYS A 214 -17.81 -14.31 -12.52
N ASP A 215 -17.61 -15.08 -13.58
CA ASP A 215 -17.79 -16.54 -13.58
C ASP A 215 -16.53 -17.29 -13.15
N ILE A 216 -15.42 -16.56 -12.94
CA ILE A 216 -14.12 -17.07 -12.52
C ILE A 216 -14.01 -16.92 -11.00
N GLU A 217 -13.86 -18.04 -10.31
CA GLU A 217 -13.63 -18.06 -8.87
C GLU A 217 -12.16 -17.73 -8.57
N ASN A 218 -11.92 -16.80 -7.65
CA ASN A 218 -10.58 -16.53 -7.14
C ASN A 218 -10.23 -17.58 -6.07
N ILE A 219 -9.55 -18.65 -6.47
CA ILE A 219 -9.12 -19.74 -5.56
C ILE A 219 -8.20 -19.28 -4.42
N TYR A 220 -7.66 -18.07 -4.51
CA TYR A 220 -6.81 -17.49 -3.47
C TYR A 220 -7.59 -16.68 -2.42
N ASP A 221 -8.88 -16.41 -2.66
CA ASP A 221 -9.75 -15.72 -1.71
C ASP A 221 -10.20 -16.70 -0.60
N LYS A 222 -9.74 -16.46 0.63
CA LYS A 222 -10.07 -17.24 1.83
C LYS A 222 -11.16 -16.56 2.68
N GLY A 223 -11.89 -15.61 2.10
CA GLY A 223 -12.78 -14.70 2.80
C GLY A 223 -12.02 -13.62 3.58
N ILE A 224 -12.74 -12.56 3.99
CA ILE A 224 -12.15 -11.35 4.58
C ILE A 224 -11.18 -11.67 5.74
N LEU A 225 -11.62 -12.48 6.71
CA LEU A 225 -10.80 -12.83 7.87
C LEU A 225 -9.64 -13.76 7.51
N GLY A 226 -9.86 -14.72 6.60
CA GLY A 226 -8.82 -15.63 6.11
C GLY A 226 -7.72 -14.87 5.37
N ASN A 227 -8.10 -13.89 4.55
CA ASN A 227 -7.14 -13.07 3.81
C ASN A 227 -6.37 -12.11 4.74
N LEU A 228 -7.06 -11.48 5.69
CA LEU A 228 -6.41 -10.64 6.69
C LEU A 228 -5.42 -11.45 7.54
N THR A 229 -5.79 -12.64 8.01
CA THR A 229 -4.87 -13.48 8.80
C THR A 229 -3.69 -14.01 7.98
N SER A 230 -3.86 -14.21 6.66
CA SER A 230 -2.80 -14.70 5.78
C SER A 230 -1.57 -13.78 5.71
N ILE A 231 -1.73 -12.47 5.94
CA ILE A 231 -0.60 -11.53 6.00
C ILE A 231 0.13 -11.58 7.35
N PHE A 232 -0.53 -11.99 8.45
CA PHE A 232 0.06 -12.08 9.78
C PHE A 232 0.76 -13.41 10.03
N ILE A 233 0.27 -14.50 9.44
CA ILE A 233 0.86 -15.81 9.58
C ILE A 233 2.11 -15.85 8.69
N LYS A 234 3.26 -15.54 9.29
CA LYS A 234 4.56 -15.93 8.73
C LYS A 234 4.46 -17.44 8.51
N ASN A 235 4.52 -17.91 7.26
CA ASN A 235 4.53 -19.33 6.92
C ASN A 235 5.80 -19.95 7.54
N ARG A 236 5.74 -20.25 8.84
CA ARG A 236 6.67 -21.13 9.54
C ARG A 236 6.46 -22.46 8.85
N GLY A 237 7.46 -22.88 8.08
CA GLY A 237 7.39 -24.12 7.32
C GLY A 237 6.85 -25.24 8.21
N ARG A 238 5.77 -25.86 7.76
CA ARG A 238 5.72 -27.32 7.86
C ARG A 238 6.74 -27.88 6.88
#